data_AF-W1I1F9-F1
#
_entry.id   AF-W1I1F9-F1
#
_cell.length_a   1.000
_cell.length_b   1.000
_cell.length_c   1.000
_cell.angle_alpha   90.00
_cell.angle_beta   90.00
_cell.angle_gamma   90.00
#
_symmetry.space_group_name_H-M   'P 1'
#
loop_
_entity.id
_entity.type
_entity.pdbx_description
1 polymer ?
#
loop_
_entity_poly.entity_id
_entity_poly.type
_entity_poly.pdbx_seq_one_letter_code
_entity_poly.pdbx_strand_id
1 'polypeptide(L)'
;MNGYQMTADSYRTLLEREKDIDRASIESKIKALDFLATATEEERLELFNSSAFNDVVKGYLKMACDNLKLEDEVRQGLLNELRYLFDTVTADQAEDYYNNH
;
A
#
# COMPACT_ATOMS: atom_id res chain seq x y z
N MET A 1 -17.57 4.71 13.84
CA MET A 1 -16.20 5.20 13.63
C MET A 1 -15.36 3.99 13.23
N ASN A 2 -14.75 3.98 12.05
CA ASN A 2 -13.92 2.86 11.60
C ASN A 2 -12.48 2.98 12.13
N GLY A 3 -11.68 1.92 11.97
CA GLY A 3 -10.31 1.88 12.49
C GLY A 3 -9.41 2.99 11.95
N TYR A 4 -9.61 3.41 10.70
CA TYR A 4 -8.86 4.52 10.09
C TYR A 4 -9.15 5.85 10.78
N GLN A 5 -10.43 6.17 11.01
CA GLN A 5 -10.84 7.38 11.71
C GLN A 5 -10.28 7.42 13.14
N MET A 6 -10.36 6.32 13.88
CA MET A 6 -9.81 6.23 15.25
C MET A 6 -8.30 6.48 15.27
N THR A 7 -7.59 5.98 14.27
CA THR A 7 -6.13 6.15 14.15
C THR A 7 -5.78 7.59 13.77
N ALA A 8 -6.52 8.20 12.84
CA ALA A 8 -6.34 9.60 12.46
C ALA A 8 -6.56 10.54 13.65
N ASP A 9 -7.61 10.31 14.45
CA ASP A 9 -7.92 11.09 15.66
C ASP A 9 -6.83 10.96 16.73
N SER A 10 -6.23 9.77 16.84
CA SER A 10 -5.08 9.54 17.73
C SER A 10 -3.86 10.35 17.29
N TYR A 11 -3.58 10.43 15.99
CA TYR A 11 -2.50 11.27 15.46
C TYR A 11 -2.78 12.77 15.62
N ARG A 12 -4.03 13.22 15.49
CA ARG A 12 -4.41 14.62 15.81
C ARG A 12 -4.13 14.94 17.28
N THR A 13 -4.54 14.04 18.18
CA THR A 13 -4.25 14.17 19.62
C THR A 13 -2.75 14.23 19.90
N LEU A 14 -1.95 13.45 19.16
CA LEU A 14 -0.48 13.48 19.27
C LEU A 14 0.09 14.85 18.84
N LEU A 15 -0.40 15.42 17.74
CA LEU A 15 0.02 16.76 17.26
C LEU A 15 -0.32 17.90 18.22
N GLU A 16 -1.38 17.75 19.02
CA GLU A 16 -1.76 18.72 20.04
C GLU A 16 -0.86 18.65 21.28
N ARG A 17 -0.45 17.44 21.67
CA ARG A 17 0.33 17.19 22.89
C ARG A 17 1.82 17.42 22.69
N GLU A 18 2.36 16.96 21.57
CA GLU A 18 3.80 16.95 21.32
C GLU A 18 4.22 18.10 20.42
N LYS A 19 5.26 18.83 20.84
CA LYS A 19 5.82 19.97 20.09
C LYS A 19 7.05 19.59 19.27
N ASP A 20 7.81 18.59 19.72
CA ASP A 20 9.07 18.15 19.12
C ASP A 20 8.90 16.87 18.29
N ILE A 21 7.93 16.89 17.38
CA ILE A 21 7.62 15.78 16.46
C ILE A 21 7.61 16.27 15.03
N ASP A 22 7.89 15.37 14.09
CA ASP A 22 7.76 15.65 12.67
C ASP A 22 6.27 15.79 12.29
N ARG A 23 5.77 17.03 12.39
CA ARG A 23 4.37 17.34 12.14
C ARG A 23 3.97 17.01 10.70
N ALA A 24 4.84 17.29 9.73
CA ALA A 24 4.54 17.07 8.31
C ALA A 24 4.35 15.57 8.00
N SER A 25 5.17 14.70 8.58
CA SER A 25 5.01 13.25 8.47
C SER A 25 3.70 12.77 9.06
N ILE A 26 3.32 13.28 10.24
CA ILE A 26 2.07 12.88 10.91
C ILE A 26 0.84 13.42 10.18
N GLU A 27 0.87 14.66 9.70
CA GLU A 27 -0.20 15.24 8.87
C GLU A 27 -0.39 14.46 7.56
N SER A 28 0.69 14.00 6.93
CA SER A 28 0.62 13.13 5.76
C SER A 28 -0.07 11.79 6.08
N LYS A 29 0.24 11.17 7.22
CA LYS A 29 -0.45 9.95 7.69
C LYS A 29 -1.93 10.20 7.96
N ILE A 30 -2.28 11.30 8.62
CA ILE A 30 -3.67 11.68 8.87
C ILE A 30 -4.42 11.81 7.54
N LYS A 31 -3.86 12.51 6.56
CA LYS A 31 -4.49 12.70 5.24
C LYS A 31 -4.78 11.36 4.54
N ALA A 32 -3.85 10.42 4.59
CA ALA A 32 -4.06 9.08 4.03
C ALA A 32 -5.17 8.33 4.77
N LEU A 33 -5.17 8.38 6.11
CA LEU A 33 -6.18 7.71 6.94
C LEU A 33 -7.58 8.32 6.80
N ASP A 34 -7.68 9.64 6.69
CA ASP A 34 -8.95 10.33 6.47
C ASP A 34 -9.57 9.92 5.13
N PHE A 35 -8.75 9.85 4.07
CA PHE A 35 -9.21 9.32 2.78
C PHE A 35 -9.72 7.89 2.94
N LEU A 36 -8.93 7.00 3.54
CA LEU A 36 -9.31 5.60 3.73
C LEU A 36 -10.52 5.42 4.64
N ALA A 37 -10.76 6.35 5.57
CA ALA A 37 -11.92 6.32 6.45
C ALA A 37 -13.23 6.58 5.70
N THR A 38 -13.19 7.29 4.57
CA THR A 38 -14.38 7.61 3.77
C THR A 38 -14.43 6.90 2.42
N ALA A 39 -13.30 6.35 1.96
CA ALA A 39 -13.19 5.76 0.63
C ALA A 39 -14.07 4.52 0.45
N THR A 40 -14.77 4.47 -0.67
CA THR A 40 -15.46 3.26 -1.13
C THR A 40 -14.45 2.17 -1.49
N GLU A 41 -14.94 0.95 -1.68
CA GLU A 41 -14.09 -0.16 -2.15
C GLU A 41 -13.49 0.13 -3.53
N GLU A 42 -14.30 0.58 -4.47
CA GLU A 42 -13.86 1.00 -5.80
C GLU A 42 -12.77 2.08 -5.74
N GLU A 43 -12.94 3.11 -4.91
CA GLU A 43 -11.93 4.18 -4.74
C GLU A 43 -10.60 3.66 -4.19
N ARG A 44 -10.62 2.63 -3.33
CA ARG A 44 -9.39 2.00 -2.83
C ARG A 44 -8.70 1.18 -3.91
N LEU A 45 -9.45 0.44 -4.70
CA LEU A 45 -8.93 -0.36 -5.81
C LEU A 45 -8.31 0.52 -6.90
N GLU A 46 -8.91 1.69 -7.16
CA GLU A 46 -8.37 2.67 -8.11
C GLU A 46 -6.98 3.19 -7.72
N LEU A 47 -6.63 3.22 -6.42
CA LEU A 47 -5.26 3.57 -6.03
C LEU A 47 -4.23 2.59 -6.59
N PHE A 48 -4.57 1.30 -6.71
CA PHE A 48 -3.70 0.30 -7.33
C PHE A 48 -3.80 0.32 -8.85
N ASN A 49 -5.02 0.40 -9.42
CA ASN A 49 -5.21 0.49 -10.88
C ASN A 49 -4.51 1.73 -11.48
N SER A 50 -4.33 2.80 -10.71
CA SER A 50 -3.59 3.99 -11.12
C SER A 50 -2.08 3.79 -11.33
N SER A 51 -1.55 2.61 -11.00
CA SER A 51 -0.11 2.26 -10.98
C SER A 51 0.75 2.99 -9.93
N ALA A 52 0.14 3.86 -9.10
CA ALA A 52 0.86 4.70 -8.13
C ALA A 52 1.75 3.92 -7.16
N PHE A 53 1.42 2.65 -6.88
CA PHE A 53 2.14 1.81 -5.94
C PHE A 53 3.00 0.70 -6.59
N ASN A 54 3.02 0.58 -7.91
CA ASN A 54 3.64 -0.56 -8.59
C ASN A 54 5.13 -0.69 -8.27
N ASP A 55 5.86 0.42 -8.25
CA ASP A 55 7.29 0.43 -7.92
C ASP A 55 7.55 0.04 -6.46
N VAL A 56 6.69 0.48 -5.54
CA VAL A 56 6.77 0.13 -4.12
C VAL A 56 6.55 -1.38 -3.93
N VAL A 57 5.54 -1.95 -4.58
CA VAL A 57 5.26 -3.40 -4.50
C VAL A 57 6.40 -4.22 -5.10
N LYS A 58 6.93 -3.82 -6.27
CA LYS A 58 8.14 -4.45 -6.85
C LYS A 58 9.34 -4.37 -5.91
N GLY A 59 9.50 -3.25 -5.20
CA GLY A 59 10.52 -3.08 -4.16
C GLY A 59 10.38 -4.12 -3.04
N TYR A 60 9.17 -4.30 -2.50
CA TYR A 60 8.91 -5.31 -1.48
C TYR A 60 9.17 -6.74 -1.98
N LEU A 61 8.75 -7.06 -3.21
CA LEU A 61 9.04 -8.37 -3.81
C LEU A 61 10.55 -8.59 -3.95
N LYS A 62 11.30 -7.59 -4.40
CA LYS A 62 12.77 -7.67 -4.51
C LYS A 62 13.41 -7.92 -3.15
N MET A 63 13.01 -7.18 -2.11
CA MET A 63 13.50 -7.39 -0.75
C MET A 63 13.20 -8.80 -0.22
N ALA A 64 12.00 -9.31 -0.50
CA ALA A 64 11.62 -10.68 -0.12
C ALA A 64 12.49 -11.72 -0.84
N CYS A 65 12.72 -11.56 -2.15
CA CYS A 65 13.59 -12.44 -2.92
C CYS A 65 15.03 -12.42 -2.40
N ASP A 66 15.57 -11.25 -2.07
CA ASP A 66 16.92 -11.07 -1.53
C ASP A 66 17.06 -11.76 -0.15
N ASN A 67 16.06 -11.58 0.73
CA ASN A 67 16.05 -12.21 2.06
C ASN A 67 15.98 -13.74 2.00
N LEU A 68 15.25 -14.28 1.01
CA LEU A 68 15.17 -15.72 0.76
C LEU A 68 16.35 -16.26 -0.06
N LYS A 69 17.26 -15.38 -0.51
CA LYS A 69 18.41 -15.72 -1.34
C LYS A 69 18.03 -16.47 -2.61
N LEU A 70 16.93 -16.06 -3.24
CA LEU A 70 16.51 -16.64 -4.52
C LEU A 70 17.54 -16.34 -5.60
N GLU A 71 17.76 -17.31 -6.48
CA GLU A 71 18.61 -17.18 -7.66
C GLU A 71 18.17 -15.99 -8.53
N ASP A 72 19.12 -15.38 -9.22
CA ASP A 72 18.88 -14.13 -9.96
C ASP A 72 17.90 -14.36 -11.13
N GLU A 73 17.95 -15.51 -11.81
CA GLU A 73 16.97 -15.85 -12.85
C GLU A 73 15.55 -15.93 -12.29
N VAL A 74 15.35 -16.57 -11.13
CA VAL A 74 14.04 -16.71 -10.48
C VAL A 74 13.53 -15.33 -10.03
N ARG A 75 14.39 -14.53 -9.42
CA ARG A 75 14.05 -13.17 -8.99
C ARG A 75 13.62 -12.29 -10.16
N GLN A 76 14.35 -12.34 -11.27
CA GLN A 76 14.01 -11.57 -12.45
C GLN A 76 12.72 -12.08 -13.10
N GLY A 77 12.50 -13.39 -13.11
CA GLY A 77 11.25 -14.00 -13.56
C GLY A 77 10.05 -13.49 -12.78
N LEU A 78 10.12 -13.49 -11.45
CA LEU A 78 9.06 -12.99 -10.57
C LEU A 78 8.77 -11.50 -10.80
N LEU A 79 9.81 -10.66 -10.94
CA LEU A 79 9.63 -9.23 -11.20
C LEU A 79 9.01 -8.95 -12.57
N ASN A 80 9.37 -9.73 -13.59
CA ASN A 80 8.80 -9.62 -14.92
C ASN A 80 7.33 -10.04 -14.94
N GLU A 81 7.00 -11.15 -14.27
CA GLU A 81 5.63 -11.63 -14.14
C GLU A 81 4.75 -10.63 -13.38
N LEU A 82 5.25 -10.10 -12.25
CA LEU A 82 4.53 -9.08 -11.50
C LEU A 82 4.25 -7.82 -12.35
N ARG A 83 5.21 -7.41 -13.19
CA ARG A 83 5.01 -6.29 -14.11
C ARG A 83 3.92 -6.59 -15.14
N TYR A 84 3.92 -7.79 -15.73
CA TYR A 84 2.90 -8.21 -16.67
C TYR A 84 1.50 -8.21 -16.02
N LEU A 85 1.39 -8.72 -14.79
CA LEU A 85 0.14 -8.73 -14.03
C LEU A 85 -0.37 -7.31 -13.76
N PHE A 86 0.49 -6.37 -13.38
CA PHE A 86 0.09 -4.97 -13.22
C PHE A 86 -0.45 -4.31 -14.49
N ASP A 87 -0.02 -4.77 -15.68
CA ASP A 87 -0.47 -4.24 -16.96
C ASP A 87 -1.77 -4.92 -17.46
N THR A 88 -2.13 -6.10 -16.92
CA THR A 88 -3.17 -6.97 -17.50
C THR A 88 -4.29 -7.37 -16.55
N VAL A 89 -4.10 -7.21 -15.24
CA VAL A 89 -5.03 -7.63 -14.19
C VAL A 89 -5.44 -6.41 -13.37
N THR A 90 -6.74 -6.24 -13.11
CA THR A 90 -7.22 -5.18 -12.23
C THR A 90 -6.98 -5.51 -10.76
N ALA A 91 -6.92 -4.49 -9.91
CA ALA A 91 -6.78 -4.68 -8.47
C ALA A 91 -7.89 -5.57 -7.88
N ASP A 92 -9.12 -5.43 -8.38
CA ASP A 92 -10.27 -6.27 -8.00
C ASP A 92 -10.02 -7.76 -8.32
N GLN A 93 -9.58 -8.05 -9.54
CA GLN A 93 -9.26 -9.42 -9.96
C GLN A 93 -8.10 -10.02 -9.14
N ALA A 94 -7.10 -9.21 -8.81
CA ALA A 94 -5.97 -9.65 -7.99
C ALA A 94 -6.39 -9.91 -6.54
N GLU A 95 -7.25 -9.05 -5.96
CA GLU A 95 -7.79 -9.23 -4.61
C GLU A 95 -8.71 -10.45 -4.53
N ASP A 96 -9.61 -10.63 -5.51
CA ASP A 96 -10.47 -11.80 -5.61
C ASP A 96 -9.65 -13.10 -5.72
N TYR A 97 -8.59 -13.09 -6.54
CA TYR A 97 -7.69 -14.24 -6.66
C TYR A 97 -7.05 -14.61 -5.33
N TYR A 98 -6.55 -13.63 -4.57
CA TYR A 98 -5.93 -13.85 -3.25
C TYR A 98 -6.91 -14.41 -2.21
N ASN A 99 -8.16 -13.96 -2.25
CA ASN A 99 -9.16 -14.37 -1.26
C ASN A 99 -9.78 -15.75 -1.56
N ASN A 100 -9.75 -16.19 -2.81
CA ASN A 100 -10.47 -17.38 -3.27
C ASN A 100 -9.60 -18.54 -3.79
N HIS A 101 -8.27 -18.39 -3.82
CA HIS A 101 -7.30 -19.43 -4.25
C HIS A 101 -6.14 -19.56 -3.25
#